data_AF-A0A3B8WQ77-F1
#
_entry.id   AF-A0A3B8WQ77-F1
#
_cell.length_a   1.000
_cell.length_b   1.000
_cell.length_c   1.000
_cell.angle_alpha   90.00
_cell.angle_beta   90.00
_cell.angle_gamma   90.00
#
_symmetry.space_group_name_H-M   'P 1'
#
loop_
_entity.id
_entity.type
_entity.pdbx_description
1 polymer ?
#
loop_
_entity_poly.entity_id
_entity_poly.type
_entity_poly.pdbx_seq_one_letter_code
_entity_poly.pdbx_strand_id
1 'polypeptide(L)' 'MNQNELDSTCGLSDDELTKRFIEAIRIENEIKKAKGAPISCYDSATNSAYLLYADGTKKYVRSN' A
#
# COMPACT_ATOMS: atom_id res chain seq x y z
N MET A 1 -16.01 24.19 -14.01
CA MET A 1 -16.12 22.90 -14.73
C MET A 1 -14.77 22.23 -14.61
N ASN A 2 -14.72 21.07 -13.94
CA ASN A 2 -13.50 20.32 -13.67
C ASN A 2 -12.84 19.91 -14.98
N GLN A 3 -11.73 20.56 -15.32
CA GLN A 3 -10.84 20.08 -16.37
C GLN A 3 -10.09 18.89 -15.79
N ASN A 4 -10.58 17.70 -16.12
CA ASN A 4 -9.82 16.47 -16.03
C ASN A 4 -8.66 16.65 -17.03
N GLU A 5 -7.53 17.18 -16.57
CA GLU A 5 -6.31 17.27 -17.37
C GLU A 5 -5.89 15.84 -17.68
N LEU A 6 -6.39 15.32 -18.81
CA LEU A 6 -5.94 14.07 -19.40
C LEU A 6 -4.47 14.27 -19.75
N ASP A 7 -3.59 13.85 -18.84
CA ASP A 7 -2.15 13.81 -19.08
C ASP A 7 -1.90 13.03 -20.38
N SER A 8 -1.12 13.66 -21.26
CA SER A 8 -0.87 13.26 -22.65
C SER A 8 -0.05 11.97 -22.77
N THR A 9 0.12 11.24 -21.66
CA THR A 9 0.66 9.88 -21.61
C THR A 9 -0.39 8.92 -21.02
N CYS A 10 -1.17 8.30 -21.91
CA CYS A 10 -2.09 7.18 -21.65
C CYS A 10 -3.37 7.43 -20.81
N GLY A 11 -3.87 8.66 -20.67
CA GLY A 11 -5.31 8.93 -20.45
C GLY A 11 -6.00 8.15 -19.31
N LEU A 12 -5.29 7.87 -18.22
CA LEU A 12 -5.89 7.26 -17.03
C LEU A 12 -6.46 8.37 -16.14
N SER A 13 -7.65 8.17 -15.61
CA SER A 13 -8.19 9.06 -14.58
C SER A 13 -7.51 8.80 -13.23
N ASP A 14 -7.56 9.78 -12.33
CA ASP A 14 -7.11 9.65 -10.94
C ASP A 14 -7.75 8.46 -10.23
N ASP A 15 -9.03 8.20 -10.50
CA ASP A 15 -9.75 7.04 -9.95
C ASP A 15 -9.17 5.71 -10.42
N GLU A 16 -8.82 5.62 -11.71
CA GLU A 16 -8.23 4.42 -12.30
C GLU A 16 -6.80 4.21 -11.78
N LEU A 17 -6.01 5.28 -11.65
CA LEU A 17 -4.69 5.25 -11.02
C LEU A 17 -4.79 4.77 -9.56
N THR A 18 -5.76 5.29 -8.81
CA THR A 18 -6.00 4.91 -7.41
C THR A 18 -6.35 3.42 -7.30
N LYS A 19 -7.24 2.91 -8.17
CA LYS A 19 -7.59 1.48 -8.20
C LYS A 19 -6.38 0.60 -8.49
N ARG A 20 -5.57 0.97 -9.49
CA ARG A 20 -4.36 0.22 -9.84
C ARG A 20 -3.33 0.24 -8.72
N PHE A 21 -3.19 1.35 -8.01
CA PHE A 21 -2.30 1.45 -6.86
C PHE A 21 -2.75 0.51 -5.73
N ILE A 22 -4.03 0.52 -5.37
CA ILE A 22 -4.58 -0.39 -4.34
C ILE A 22 -4.33 -1.85 -4.74
N GLU A 23 -4.55 -2.19 -6.01
CA GLU A 23 -4.36 -3.54 -6.50
C GLU A 23 -2.89 -3.97 -6.52
N ALA A 24 -1.97 -3.07 -6.88
CA ALA A 24 -0.53 -3.32 -6.81
C ALA A 24 -0.08 -3.62 -5.36
N ILE A 25 -0.58 -2.86 -4.38
CA ILE A 25 -0.30 -3.11 -2.96
C ILE A 25 -0.86 -4.47 -2.50
N ARG A 26 -2.07 -4.84 -2.94
CA ARG A 26 -2.66 -6.16 -2.66
C ARG A 26 -1.77 -7.28 -3.20
N ILE A 27 -1.35 -7.19 -4.46
CA ILE A 27 -0.48 -8.19 -5.10
C ILE A 27 0.85 -8.32 -4.37
N GLU A 28 1.51 -7.21 -4.05
CA GLU A 28 2.77 -7.21 -3.30
C GLU A 28 2.62 -7.89 -1.94
N ASN A 29 1.51 -7.64 -1.24
CA ASN A 29 1.22 -8.31 0.04
C ASN A 29 1.02 -9.82 -0.13
N GLU A 30 0.35 -10.28 -1.19
CA GLU A 30 0.21 -11.72 -1.48
C GLU A 30 1.56 -12.36 -1.84
N ILE A 31 2.41 -11.67 -2.61
CA ILE A 31 3.79 -12.11 -2.90
C ILE A 31 4.59 -12.25 -1.59
N LYS A 32 4.49 -11.29 -0.68
CA LYS A 32 5.16 -11.34 0.62
C LYS A 32 4.67 -12.51 1.48
N LYS A 33 3.35 -12.75 1.54
CA LYS A 33 2.78 -13.92 2.22
C LYS A 33 3.34 -15.22 1.66
N ALA A 34 3.34 -15.39 0.34
CA ALA A 34 3.86 -16.58 -0.31
C ALA A 34 5.36 -16.80 -0.03
N LYS A 35 6.13 -15.72 0.12
CA LYS A 35 7.57 -15.75 0.46
C LYS A 35 7.85 -15.84 1.97
N GLY A 36 6.84 -15.77 2.83
CA GLY A 36 7.03 -15.69 4.29
C GLY A 36 7.69 -14.38 4.76
N ALA A 37 7.66 -13.33 3.94
CA ALA A 37 8.24 -12.03 4.26
C ALA A 37 7.24 -11.18 5.08
N PRO A 38 7.73 -10.36 6.03
CA PRO A 38 6.87 -9.46 6.79
C PRO A 38 6.24 -8.37 5.90
N ILE A 39 4.99 -8.01 6.20
CA ILE A 39 4.25 -6.96 5.50
C ILE A 39 4.39 -5.65 6.28
N SER A 40 4.72 -4.57 5.58
CA SER A 40 4.74 -3.22 6.15
C SER A 40 3.32 -2.70 6.29
N CYS A 41 2.97 -2.24 7.49
CA CYS A 41 1.66 -1.72 7.82
C CYS A 41 1.80 -0.39 8.57
N TYR A 42 0.70 0.32 8.63
CA TYR A 42 0.60 1.59 9.35
C TYR A 42 -0.64 1.55 10.26
N ASP A 43 -0.45 1.95 11.51
CA ASP A 43 -1.51 2.09 12.51
C ASP A 43 -1.88 3.56 12.63
N SER A 44 -3.08 3.90 12.16
CA SER A 44 -3.57 5.28 12.18
C SER A 44 -3.95 5.78 13.57
N ALA A 45 -4.26 4.88 14.52
CA ALA A 45 -4.60 5.27 15.88
C ALA A 45 -3.36 5.71 16.67
N THR A 46 -2.23 5.04 16.43
CA THR A 46 -0.95 5.32 17.10
C THR A 46 0.03 6.10 16.22
N ASN A 47 -0.37 6.46 15.00
CA ASN A 47 0.47 7.13 13.99
C ASN A 47 1.84 6.46 13.82
N SER A 48 1.85 5.12 13.80
CA SER A 48 3.09 4.34 13.88
C SER A 48 3.14 3.26 12.80
N ALA A 49 4.30 3.13 12.16
CA ALA A 49 4.58 2.04 11.23
C ALA A 49 4.87 0.74 12.00
N TYR A 50 4.47 -0.41 11.45
CA TYR A 50 4.80 -1.71 12.01
C TYR A 50 4.98 -2.77 10.91
N LEU A 51 5.71 -3.84 11.24
CA LEU A 51 5.80 -5.05 10.42
C LEU A 51 4.84 -6.11 10.95
N LEU A 52 4.02 -6.68 10.07
CA LEU A 52 3.15 -7.83 10.33
C LEU A 52 3.83 -9.11 9.80
N TYR A 53 4.12 -10.04 10.69
CA TYR A 53 4.73 -11.33 10.37
C TYR A 53 3.66 -12.40 10.09
N ALA A 54 4.06 -13.51 9.46
CA ALA A 54 3.15 -14.59 9.05
C ALA A 54 2.44 -15.29 10.22
N ASP A 55 3.04 -15.25 11.42
CA ASP A 55 2.48 -15.74 12.68
C ASP A 55 1.46 -14.77 13.32
N GLY A 56 1.22 -13.61 12.69
CA GLY A 56 0.35 -12.56 13.22
C GLY A 56 1.05 -11.56 14.15
N THR A 57 2.35 -11.75 14.44
CA THR A 57 3.10 -10.84 15.31
C THR A 57 3.23 -9.47 14.64
N LYS A 58 2.97 -8.40 15.42
CA LYS A 58 3.21 -7.01 15.01
C LYS A 58 4.45 -6.46 15.69
N LYS A 59 5.39 -5.91 14.92
CA LYS A 59 6.56 -5.18 15.46
C LYS A 59 6.52 -3.73 15.01
N TYR A 60 6.23 -2.82 15.92
CA TYR A 60 6.26 -1.39 15.67
C TYR A 60 7.69 -0.90 15.43
N VAL A 61 7.86 -0.06 14.41
CA VAL A 61 9.13 0.61 14.12
C VAL A 61 9.27 1.73 15.14
N ARG A 62 10.32 1.69 15.96
CA ARG A 62 10.68 2.83 16.81
C ARG A 62 11.59 3.75 16.01
N SER A 63 11.22 5.02 15.94
CA SER A 63 12.15 6.07 15.53
C SER A 63 13.17 6.25 16.66
N ASN A 64 14.45 6.07 16.37
CA ASN A 64 15.54 6.48 17.25
C ASN A 64 15.75 7.99 17.18
#